data_AF-A0A2G9YPH9-F1
#
_entry.id   AF-A0A2G9YPH9-F1
#
_cell.length_a   1.000
_cell.length_b   1.000
_cell.length_c   1.000
_cell.angle_alpha   90.00
_cell.angle_beta   90.00
_cell.angle_gamma   90.00
#
_symmetry.space_group_name_H-M   'P 1'
#
loop_
_entity.id
_entity.type
_entity.pdbx_description
1 polymer ?
#
loop_
_entity_poly.entity_id
_entity_poly.type
_entity_poly.pdbx_seq_one_letter_code
_entity_poly.pdbx_strand_id
1 'polypeptide(L)'
;MVIDHNAPSPSEGVSRIHKRMREFAKRYDTGLYDIGCGVCHQVIPESGQILPGDLVIGADSHTCTYGALGAFATGVGSTDLAITLATGKNWFKVPQTIKIIVNGKIPKGVFAKDIALHIIGNVSSGGATYKAIEFSGDVIDKLDMDGRFTMCNMVVEMGAKAGFMPQDKKTMLWLKSRFIKNKKIKPVTADKPAKYIEVLEYDISRLRPQVARPHSVDNAVSVDELKKIKINEAFLGTCTNGRLQDLKIAASILKSRKIAPGVRFIICPASRTIFLEALKLGIIEIFIKAGSVLVSPGCGPCVGTHNGVPADGEAVISTANRNFKGRMGNPNAFIYLASPATVAASAIKGYIADPREFL
;
A
#
# COMPACT_ATOMS: atom_id res chain seq x y z
N MET A 1 1.37 -19.50 1.12
CA MET A 1 2.59 -18.65 0.90
C MET A 1 2.42 -17.80 -0.36
N VAL A 2 3.22 -16.75 -0.55
CA VAL A 2 3.15 -15.85 -1.73
C VAL A 2 4.56 -15.55 -2.24
N ILE A 3 4.76 -15.55 -3.57
CA ILE A 3 6.02 -15.14 -4.23
C ILE A 3 5.78 -13.82 -5.00
N ASP A 4 6.16 -12.69 -4.42
CA ASP A 4 5.85 -11.35 -4.93
C ASP A 4 7.02 -10.35 -4.93
N HIS A 5 7.95 -10.48 -3.99
CA HIS A 5 9.07 -9.53 -3.81
C HIS A 5 10.11 -9.57 -4.93
N ASN A 6 10.32 -10.74 -5.53
CA ASN A 6 11.27 -10.95 -6.62
C ASN A 6 10.63 -11.75 -7.76
N ALA A 7 9.47 -11.31 -8.24
CA ALA A 7 8.67 -12.04 -9.22
C ALA A 7 8.63 -11.30 -10.58
N PRO A 8 9.33 -11.78 -11.63
CA PRO A 8 10.15 -13.01 -11.72
C PRO A 8 11.54 -12.87 -11.07
N SER A 9 12.17 -14.01 -10.75
CA SER A 9 13.46 -14.06 -10.06
C SER A 9 14.58 -13.38 -10.86
N PRO A 10 15.29 -12.37 -10.30
CA PRO A 10 16.35 -11.64 -11.02
C PRO A 10 17.71 -12.33 -11.00
N SER A 11 17.87 -13.41 -10.22
CA SER A 11 19.12 -14.14 -10.10
C SER A 11 18.88 -15.61 -9.78
N GLU A 12 19.90 -16.43 -10.04
CA GLU A 12 19.88 -17.86 -9.75
C GLU A 12 19.61 -18.14 -8.25
N GLY A 13 20.18 -17.32 -7.36
CA GLY A 13 19.95 -17.43 -5.91
C GLY A 13 18.48 -17.26 -5.53
N VAL A 14 17.79 -16.29 -6.14
CA VAL A 14 16.34 -16.12 -5.94
C VAL A 14 15.55 -17.28 -6.55
N SER A 15 15.96 -17.78 -7.72
CA SER A 15 15.33 -18.96 -8.34
C SER A 15 15.37 -20.18 -7.41
N ARG A 16 16.48 -20.40 -6.70
CA ARG A 16 16.60 -21.47 -5.68
C ARG A 16 15.62 -21.26 -4.50
N ILE A 17 15.43 -20.01 -4.05
CA ILE A 17 14.44 -19.70 -3.01
C ILE A 17 13.02 -20.00 -3.51
N HIS A 18 12.66 -19.59 -4.72
CA HIS A 18 11.35 -19.89 -5.30
C HIS A 18 11.10 -21.39 -5.42
N LYS A 19 12.10 -22.16 -5.86
CA LYS A 19 12.04 -23.63 -5.89
C LYS A 19 11.78 -24.20 -4.50
N ARG A 20 12.55 -23.77 -3.49
CA ARG A 20 12.36 -24.21 -2.09
C ARG A 20 10.96 -23.87 -1.55
N MET A 21 10.42 -22.71 -1.89
CA MET A 21 9.05 -22.32 -1.50
C MET A 21 8.00 -23.24 -2.15
N ARG A 22 8.15 -23.60 -3.42
CA ARG A 22 7.25 -24.55 -4.10
C ARG A 22 7.33 -25.94 -3.49
N GLU A 23 8.53 -26.42 -3.21
CA GLU A 23 8.76 -27.72 -2.56
C GLU A 23 8.18 -27.75 -1.14
N PHE A 24 8.36 -26.68 -0.37
CA PHE A 24 7.76 -26.54 0.96
C PHE A 24 6.22 -26.53 0.87
N ALA A 25 5.64 -25.75 -0.04
CA ALA A 25 4.19 -25.69 -0.23
C ALA A 25 3.60 -27.07 -0.57
N LYS A 26 4.28 -27.83 -1.44
CA LYS A 26 3.89 -29.19 -1.82
C LYS A 26 4.03 -30.17 -0.65
N ARG A 27 5.11 -30.09 0.12
CA ARG A 27 5.39 -31.00 1.24
C ARG A 27 4.39 -30.85 2.38
N TYR A 28 3.94 -29.63 2.66
CA TYR A 28 3.10 -29.31 3.82
C TYR A 28 1.67 -28.87 3.45
N ASP A 29 1.30 -28.98 2.16
CA ASP A 29 -0.01 -28.60 1.61
C ASP A 29 -0.51 -27.20 2.05
N THR A 30 0.39 -26.22 2.10
CA THR A 30 0.08 -24.88 2.65
C THR A 30 -0.56 -23.93 1.64
N GLY A 31 -0.70 -24.35 0.39
CA GLY A 31 -1.00 -23.48 -0.75
C GLY A 31 0.11 -22.47 -1.09
N LEU A 32 0.14 -22.05 -2.35
CA LEU A 32 1.11 -21.08 -2.88
C LEU A 32 0.48 -20.19 -3.94
N TYR A 33 0.60 -18.88 -3.75
CA TYR A 33 0.43 -17.90 -4.82
C TYR A 33 1.79 -17.71 -5.49
N ASP A 34 1.96 -18.29 -6.69
CA ASP A 34 3.20 -18.21 -7.46
C ASP A 34 3.40 -16.80 -8.08
N ILE A 35 4.53 -16.60 -8.76
CA ILE A 35 4.88 -15.36 -9.44
C ILE A 35 3.75 -14.89 -10.37
N GLY A 36 3.58 -13.57 -10.45
CA GLY A 36 2.52 -12.95 -11.26
C GLY A 36 1.09 -13.14 -10.70
N CYS A 37 0.93 -13.71 -9.50
CA CYS A 37 -0.35 -13.67 -8.79
C CYS A 37 -0.64 -12.29 -8.19
N GLY A 38 0.38 -11.62 -7.65
CA GLY A 38 0.24 -10.30 -7.01
C GLY A 38 1.00 -10.17 -5.70
N VAL A 39 0.98 -8.96 -5.15
CA VAL A 39 1.55 -8.63 -3.83
C VAL A 39 0.81 -9.38 -2.74
N CYS A 40 1.54 -9.90 -1.76
CA CYS A 40 1.01 -10.68 -0.64
C CYS A 40 -0.18 -9.99 0.06
N HIS A 41 -0.05 -8.70 0.35
CA HIS A 41 -1.10 -7.94 1.02
C HIS A 41 -2.30 -7.57 0.14
N GLN A 42 -2.25 -7.90 -1.15
CA GLN A 42 -3.41 -7.85 -2.05
C GLN A 42 -4.04 -9.24 -2.19
N VAL A 43 -3.23 -10.25 -2.53
CA VAL A 43 -3.74 -11.59 -2.85
C VAL A 43 -4.33 -12.31 -1.64
N ILE A 44 -3.79 -12.09 -0.44
CA ILE A 44 -4.30 -12.74 0.78
C ILE A 44 -5.70 -12.22 1.14
N PRO A 45 -5.97 -10.90 1.20
CA PRO A 45 -7.34 -10.40 1.32
C PRO A 45 -8.24 -10.85 0.16
N GLU A 46 -7.76 -10.82 -1.08
CA GLU A 46 -8.55 -11.23 -2.26
C GLU A 46 -8.98 -12.69 -2.22
N SER A 47 -8.24 -13.54 -1.52
CA SER A 47 -8.57 -14.97 -1.36
C SER A 47 -9.81 -15.25 -0.51
N GLY A 48 -10.35 -14.25 0.21
CA GLY A 48 -11.47 -14.43 1.13
C GLY A 48 -11.10 -15.19 2.41
N GLN A 49 -9.80 -15.35 2.69
CA GLN A 49 -9.34 -16.03 3.91
C GLN A 49 -9.36 -15.15 5.15
N ILE A 50 -9.26 -13.83 4.97
CA ILE A 50 -9.23 -12.87 6.07
C ILE A 50 -10.62 -12.30 6.29
N LEU A 51 -11.13 -12.46 7.50
CA LEU A 51 -12.44 -12.00 7.91
C LEU A 51 -12.34 -10.99 9.06
N PRO A 52 -13.35 -10.13 9.22
CA PRO A 52 -13.43 -9.25 10.37
C PRO A 52 -13.43 -10.03 11.69
N GLY A 53 -12.61 -9.60 12.64
CA GLY A 53 -12.37 -10.26 13.92
C GLY A 53 -11.24 -11.30 13.93
N ASP A 54 -10.63 -11.61 12.79
CA ASP A 54 -9.49 -12.55 12.73
C ASP A 54 -8.23 -11.96 13.38
N LEU A 55 -7.38 -12.85 13.91
CA LEU A 55 -6.01 -12.57 14.30
C LEU A 55 -5.07 -13.09 13.22
N VAL A 56 -4.32 -12.19 12.57
CA VAL A 56 -3.46 -12.50 11.43
C VAL A 56 -2.02 -12.13 11.70
N ILE A 57 -1.13 -13.07 11.42
CA ILE A 57 0.32 -12.92 11.53
C ILE A 57 0.93 -13.11 10.16
N GLY A 58 1.87 -12.25 9.78
CA GLY A 58 2.60 -12.36 8.51
C GLY A 58 4.09 -12.07 8.67
N ALA A 59 4.91 -12.63 7.77
CA ALA A 59 6.35 -12.37 7.69
C ALA A 59 6.70 -10.99 7.11
N ASP A 60 5.72 -10.10 6.91
CA ASP A 60 5.94 -8.76 6.39
C ASP A 60 5.41 -7.71 7.36
N SER A 61 6.13 -6.60 7.51
CA SER A 61 5.75 -5.48 8.37
C SER A 61 4.38 -4.87 8.05
N HIS A 62 3.97 -4.88 6.77
CA HIS A 62 2.73 -4.28 6.29
C HIS A 62 1.53 -5.24 6.38
N THR A 63 1.64 -6.35 7.11
CA THR A 63 0.50 -7.21 7.45
C THR A 63 -0.64 -6.41 8.12
N CYS A 64 -0.33 -5.27 8.76
CA CYS A 64 -1.32 -4.31 9.27
C CYS A 64 -2.35 -3.82 8.23
N THR A 65 -2.08 -3.96 6.92
CA THR A 65 -3.01 -3.69 5.82
C THR A 65 -4.38 -4.35 6.03
N TYR A 66 -4.43 -5.55 6.62
CA TYR A 66 -5.69 -6.29 6.79
C TYR A 66 -6.60 -5.71 7.87
N GLY A 67 -6.09 -4.75 8.65
CA GLY A 67 -6.88 -3.89 9.52
C GLY A 67 -8.02 -3.17 8.81
N ALA A 68 -7.90 -2.97 7.50
CA ALA A 68 -8.97 -2.41 6.67
C ALA A 68 -10.23 -3.29 6.65
N LEU A 69 -10.07 -4.59 6.88
CA LEU A 69 -11.17 -5.56 7.02
C LEU A 69 -11.60 -5.77 8.48
N GLY A 70 -11.00 -5.04 9.43
CA GLY A 70 -11.29 -5.21 10.85
C GLY A 70 -10.66 -6.45 11.50
N ALA A 71 -9.60 -7.00 10.90
CA ALA A 71 -8.77 -8.02 11.52
C ALA A 71 -7.65 -7.38 12.36
N PHE A 72 -7.27 -7.99 13.49
CA PHE A 72 -6.00 -7.67 14.13
C PHE A 72 -4.89 -8.32 13.32
N ALA A 73 -4.12 -7.52 12.58
CA ALA A 73 -3.11 -8.04 11.68
C ALA A 73 -1.76 -7.38 11.94
N THR A 74 -0.70 -8.17 12.09
CA THR A 74 0.63 -7.65 12.43
C THR A 74 1.76 -8.45 11.82
N GLY A 75 2.84 -7.74 11.48
CA GLY A 75 4.09 -8.34 11.05
C GLY A 75 4.86 -8.94 12.22
N VAL A 76 5.54 -10.05 11.97
CA VAL A 76 6.45 -10.71 12.92
C VAL A 76 7.73 -11.19 12.22
N GLY A 77 8.76 -11.48 13.02
CA GLY A 77 10.00 -12.06 12.52
C GLY A 77 9.88 -13.53 12.15
N SER A 78 10.92 -14.07 11.52
CA SER A 78 10.97 -15.49 11.09
C SER A 78 10.83 -16.47 12.26
N THR A 79 11.41 -16.18 13.42
CA THR A 79 11.29 -17.01 14.63
C THR A 79 9.85 -17.10 15.12
N ASP A 80 9.19 -15.96 15.27
CA ASP A 80 7.78 -15.88 15.71
C ASP A 80 6.86 -16.58 14.72
N LEU A 81 7.13 -16.43 13.41
CA LEU A 81 6.35 -17.14 12.40
C LEU A 81 6.57 -18.65 12.49
N ALA A 82 7.80 -19.12 12.68
CA ALA A 82 8.09 -20.55 12.84
C ALA A 82 7.38 -21.14 14.08
N ILE A 83 7.39 -20.42 15.21
CA ILE A 83 6.65 -20.81 16.42
C ILE A 83 5.15 -20.88 16.14
N THR A 84 4.61 -19.89 15.43
CA THR A 84 3.19 -19.85 15.06
C THR A 84 2.82 -21.04 14.16
N LEU A 85 3.64 -21.35 13.16
CA LEU A 85 3.43 -22.48 12.26
C LEU A 85 3.50 -23.82 12.99
N ALA A 86 4.40 -23.95 13.98
CA ALA A 86 4.56 -25.19 14.74
C ALA A 86 3.48 -25.41 15.80
N THR A 87 2.96 -24.34 16.41
CA THR A 87 2.09 -24.44 17.60
C THR A 87 0.67 -23.93 17.40
N GLY A 88 0.41 -23.19 16.33
CA GLY A 88 -0.84 -22.44 16.11
C GLY A 88 -1.04 -21.30 17.10
N LYS A 89 -0.02 -20.93 17.89
CA LYS A 89 -0.10 -19.94 18.97
C LYS A 89 1.12 -19.02 18.95
N ASN A 90 0.96 -17.83 19.53
CA ASN A 90 2.06 -16.90 19.75
C ASN A 90 1.75 -15.98 20.95
N TRP A 91 2.77 -15.30 21.47
CA TRP A 91 2.64 -14.36 22.57
C TRP A 91 2.47 -12.93 22.07
N PHE A 92 1.49 -12.23 22.63
CA PHE A 92 1.20 -10.84 22.29
C PHE A 92 1.11 -9.99 23.54
N LYS A 93 1.82 -8.86 23.53
CA LYS A 93 1.50 -7.75 24.42
C LYS A 93 0.35 -6.97 23.78
N VAL A 94 -0.76 -6.83 24.49
CA VAL A 94 -1.91 -6.04 24.02
C VAL A 94 -1.48 -4.57 23.88
N PRO A 95 -1.58 -3.97 22.67
CA PRO A 95 -1.19 -2.59 22.46
C PRO A 95 -2.24 -1.63 23.06
N GLN A 96 -1.78 -0.45 23.49
CA GLN A 96 -2.69 0.67 23.72
C GLN A 96 -3.19 1.22 22.37
N THR A 97 -4.35 1.87 22.35
CA THR A 97 -4.95 2.37 21.09
C THR A 97 -4.98 3.89 21.04
N ILE A 98 -4.47 4.48 19.95
CA ILE A 98 -4.72 5.87 19.55
C ILE A 98 -5.94 5.87 18.64
N LYS A 99 -6.91 6.74 18.91
CA LYS A 99 -8.02 6.99 17.99
C LYS A 99 -7.67 8.15 17.07
N ILE A 100 -7.79 7.95 15.77
CA ILE A 100 -7.62 9.00 14.76
C ILE A 100 -8.97 9.27 14.12
N ILE A 101 -9.50 10.47 14.34
CA ILE A 101 -10.77 10.94 13.78
C ILE A 101 -10.45 11.84 12.59
N VAL A 102 -10.85 11.44 11.39
CA VAL A 102 -10.62 12.21 10.16
C VAL A 102 -11.96 12.70 9.65
N ASN A 103 -12.15 14.02 9.67
CA ASN A 103 -13.37 14.68 9.27
C ASN A 103 -13.18 15.68 8.12
N GLY A 104 -14.30 16.10 7.53
CA GLY A 104 -14.36 17.20 6.56
C GLY A 104 -14.60 16.77 5.11
N LYS A 105 -14.38 17.70 4.19
CA LYS A 105 -14.58 17.47 2.75
C LYS A 105 -13.26 17.07 2.08
N ILE A 106 -13.20 15.88 1.49
CA ILE A 106 -12.04 15.45 0.70
C ILE A 106 -11.81 16.43 -0.46
N PRO A 107 -10.69 17.19 -0.49
CA PRO A 107 -10.43 18.17 -1.55
C PRO A 107 -10.12 17.50 -2.89
N LYS A 108 -10.31 18.25 -3.99
CA LYS A 108 -9.94 17.77 -5.33
C LYS A 108 -8.44 17.46 -5.39
N GLY A 109 -8.09 16.27 -5.89
CA GLY A 109 -6.70 15.81 -6.01
C GLY A 109 -6.13 15.20 -4.73
N VAL A 110 -6.89 15.14 -3.64
CA VAL A 110 -6.50 14.46 -2.39
C VAL A 110 -7.12 13.07 -2.36
N PHE A 111 -6.31 12.07 -2.07
CA PHE A 111 -6.69 10.67 -1.96
C PHE A 111 -6.26 10.09 -0.60
N ALA A 112 -6.63 8.84 -0.32
CA ALA A 112 -6.29 8.17 0.95
C ALA A 112 -4.78 8.18 1.26
N LYS A 113 -3.94 8.12 0.22
CA LYS A 113 -2.49 8.22 0.35
C LYS A 113 -2.05 9.59 0.90
N ASP A 114 -2.64 10.67 0.41
CA ASP A 114 -2.33 12.02 0.86
C ASP A 114 -2.76 12.23 2.32
N ILE A 115 -3.93 11.69 2.70
CA ILE A 115 -4.42 11.71 4.09
C ILE A 115 -3.46 10.94 5.01
N ALA A 116 -3.04 9.73 4.61
CA ALA A 116 -2.12 8.92 5.38
C ALA A 116 -0.76 9.62 5.56
N LEU A 117 -0.20 10.21 4.49
CA LEU A 117 1.04 10.97 4.56
C LEU A 117 0.93 12.19 5.46
N HIS A 118 -0.18 12.93 5.40
CA HIS A 118 -0.42 14.08 6.27
C HIS A 118 -0.42 13.69 7.75
N ILE A 119 -1.15 12.61 8.10
CA ILE A 119 -1.20 12.08 9.47
C ILE A 119 0.21 11.65 9.92
N ILE A 120 0.94 10.90 9.10
CA ILE A 120 2.29 10.42 9.45
C ILE A 120 3.26 11.59 9.64
N GLY A 121 3.16 12.64 8.81
CA GLY A 121 3.96 13.86 8.97
C GLY A 121 3.70 14.61 10.28
N ASN A 122 2.51 14.46 10.88
CA ASN A 122 2.18 15.06 12.17
C ASN A 122 2.48 14.14 13.36
N VAL A 123 2.27 12.83 13.22
CA VAL A 123 2.52 11.84 14.28
C VAL A 123 4.00 11.47 14.38
N SER A 124 4.77 11.59 13.30
CA SER A 124 6.12 11.07 13.09
C SER A 124 6.20 9.54 12.94
N SER A 125 7.33 9.07 12.41
CA SER A 125 7.65 7.65 12.19
C SER A 125 7.70 6.82 13.48
N GLY A 126 7.85 7.45 14.64
CA GLY A 126 7.86 6.80 15.96
C GLY A 126 6.68 7.14 16.87
N GLY A 127 5.72 7.97 16.45
CA GLY A 127 4.68 8.48 17.36
C GLY A 127 3.74 7.39 17.90
N ALA A 128 3.52 6.33 17.11
CA ALA A 128 2.62 5.24 17.46
C ALA A 128 3.34 3.93 17.82
N THR A 129 4.63 3.96 18.17
CA THR A 129 5.38 2.74 18.55
C THR A 129 4.66 1.93 19.64
N TYR A 130 4.46 0.63 19.38
CA TYR A 130 3.71 -0.34 20.20
C TYR A 130 2.23 0.01 20.47
N LYS A 131 1.67 0.97 19.76
CA LYS A 131 0.24 1.32 19.82
C LYS A 131 -0.48 0.73 18.60
N ALA A 132 -1.79 0.60 18.69
CA ALA A 132 -2.65 0.36 17.54
C ALA A 132 -3.38 1.66 17.17
N ILE A 133 -3.75 1.78 15.89
CA ILE A 133 -4.51 2.93 15.38
C ILE A 133 -5.94 2.50 15.09
N GLU A 134 -6.91 3.19 15.66
CA GLU A 134 -8.32 3.05 15.28
C GLU A 134 -8.77 4.28 14.49
N PHE A 135 -9.18 4.08 13.24
CA PHE A 135 -9.67 5.17 12.39
C PHE A 135 -11.19 5.33 12.48
N SER A 136 -11.65 6.58 12.54
CA SER A 136 -13.06 6.95 12.48
C SER A 136 -13.26 8.32 11.85
N GLY A 137 -14.51 8.77 11.69
CA GLY A 137 -14.85 10.08 11.13
C GLY A 137 -15.46 9.99 9.73
N ASP A 138 -16.10 11.08 9.30
CA ASP A 138 -16.95 11.06 8.11
C ASP A 138 -16.15 10.86 6.81
N VAL A 139 -14.86 11.20 6.80
CA VAL A 139 -13.95 10.91 5.69
C VAL A 139 -13.71 9.41 5.58
N ILE A 140 -13.48 8.71 6.71
CA ILE A 140 -13.27 7.26 6.75
C ILE A 140 -14.52 6.51 6.26
N ASP A 141 -15.70 7.02 6.61
CA ASP A 141 -16.98 6.50 6.14
C ASP A 141 -17.16 6.69 4.63
N LYS A 142 -16.60 7.76 4.04
CA LYS A 142 -16.66 8.04 2.60
C LYS A 142 -15.64 7.25 1.78
N LEU A 143 -14.48 6.88 2.34
CA LEU A 143 -13.48 6.06 1.64
C LEU A 143 -14.05 4.72 1.17
N ASP A 144 -13.59 4.26 0.03
CA ASP A 144 -13.81 2.88 -0.40
C ASP A 144 -12.79 1.93 0.27
N MET A 145 -12.91 0.64 -0.02
CA MET A 145 -11.99 -0.35 0.56
C MET A 145 -10.54 -0.15 0.10
N ASP A 146 -10.32 0.27 -1.14
CA ASP A 146 -8.97 0.50 -1.67
C ASP A 146 -8.27 1.65 -0.91
N GLY A 147 -9.00 2.71 -0.57
CA GLY A 147 -8.55 3.79 0.30
C GLY A 147 -8.29 3.33 1.73
N ARG A 148 -9.17 2.49 2.30
CA ARG A 148 -8.97 1.93 3.65
C ARG A 148 -7.74 1.03 3.73
N PHE A 149 -7.52 0.18 2.73
CA PHE A 149 -6.30 -0.62 2.62
C PHE A 149 -5.05 0.25 2.56
N THR A 150 -5.09 1.37 1.82
CA THR A 150 -3.99 2.34 1.74
C THR A 150 -3.65 2.89 3.13
N MET A 151 -4.65 3.37 3.86
CA MET A 151 -4.47 3.93 5.20
C MET A 151 -3.95 2.90 6.20
N CYS A 152 -4.56 1.70 6.27
CA CYS A 152 -4.12 0.63 7.17
C CYS A 152 -2.74 0.09 6.81
N ASN A 153 -2.35 0.09 5.52
CA ASN A 153 -1.00 -0.27 5.11
C ASN A 153 0.03 0.67 5.75
N MET A 154 -0.26 1.98 5.79
CA MET A 154 0.70 2.98 6.22
C MET A 154 0.83 3.18 7.74
N VAL A 155 0.01 2.53 8.58
CA VAL A 155 0.12 2.71 10.04
C VAL A 155 1.46 2.26 10.62
N VAL A 156 2.10 1.26 10.00
CA VAL A 156 3.43 0.81 10.43
C VAL A 156 4.50 1.88 10.20
N GLU A 157 4.26 2.81 9.26
CA GLU A 157 5.18 3.91 8.94
C GLU A 157 5.08 5.08 9.93
N MET A 158 4.15 5.04 10.89
CA MET A 158 4.16 5.84 12.12
C MET A 158 4.51 5.00 13.38
N GLY A 159 5.01 3.77 13.18
CA GLY A 159 5.44 2.86 14.24
C GLY A 159 4.33 1.99 14.83
N ALA A 160 3.08 2.10 14.33
CA ALA A 160 1.96 1.36 14.90
C ALA A 160 2.04 -0.15 14.64
N LYS A 161 1.57 -0.93 15.61
CA LYS A 161 1.57 -2.39 15.59
C LYS A 161 0.49 -2.97 14.67
N ALA A 162 -0.66 -2.29 14.61
CA ALA A 162 -1.84 -2.64 13.83
C ALA A 162 -2.70 -1.39 13.57
N GLY A 163 -3.57 -1.46 12.57
CA GLY A 163 -4.58 -0.44 12.29
C GLY A 163 -5.97 -1.08 12.23
N PHE A 164 -7.02 -0.30 12.47
CA PHE A 164 -8.41 -0.76 12.41
C PHE A 164 -9.28 0.24 11.66
N MET A 165 -10.19 -0.29 10.86
CA MET A 165 -11.20 0.47 10.14
C MET A 165 -12.61 0.02 10.51
N PRO A 166 -13.63 0.89 10.33
CA PRO A 166 -15.02 0.51 10.52
C PRO A 166 -15.43 -0.65 9.61
N GLN A 167 -16.16 -1.61 10.18
CA GLN A 167 -16.67 -2.80 9.48
C GLN A 167 -18.11 -2.55 9.02
N ASP A 168 -18.25 -1.78 7.94
CA ASP A 168 -19.52 -1.31 7.42
C ASP A 168 -20.03 -2.09 6.19
N LYS A 169 -21.10 -1.59 5.55
CA LYS A 169 -21.67 -2.18 4.33
C LYS A 169 -20.64 -2.32 3.20
N LYS A 170 -19.68 -1.40 3.06
CA LYS A 170 -18.64 -1.46 2.02
C LYS A 170 -17.71 -2.64 2.26
N THR A 171 -17.31 -2.83 3.51
CA THR A 171 -16.50 -3.98 3.94
C THR A 171 -17.22 -5.29 3.62
N MET A 172 -18.49 -5.40 3.99
CA MET A 172 -19.29 -6.59 3.73
C MET A 172 -19.54 -6.85 2.24
N LEU A 173 -19.76 -5.81 1.43
CA LEU A 173 -19.92 -5.94 -0.03
C LEU A 173 -18.63 -6.38 -0.70
N TRP A 174 -17.49 -5.81 -0.29
CA TRP A 174 -16.17 -6.17 -0.81
C TRP A 174 -15.80 -7.62 -0.49
N LEU A 175 -16.16 -8.10 0.70
CA LEU A 175 -16.00 -9.48 1.12
C LEU A 175 -16.95 -10.43 0.38
N LYS A 176 -18.22 -10.04 0.19
CA LYS A 176 -19.23 -10.87 -0.50
C LYS A 176 -18.83 -11.18 -1.95
N SER A 177 -18.18 -10.26 -2.64
CA SER A 177 -17.70 -10.50 -4.01
C SER A 177 -16.51 -11.47 -4.07
N ARG A 178 -15.90 -11.83 -2.94
CA ARG A 178 -14.67 -12.63 -2.83
C ARG A 178 -14.87 -13.95 -2.08
N PHE A 179 -15.99 -14.62 -2.38
CA PHE A 179 -16.39 -15.92 -1.84
C PHE A 179 -16.50 -15.97 -0.31
N ILE A 180 -17.67 -15.56 0.20
CA ILE A 180 -18.13 -16.01 1.52
C ILE A 180 -19.44 -16.79 1.34
N LYS A 181 -19.33 -18.03 0.87
CA LYS A 181 -20.35 -19.03 1.19
C LYS A 181 -19.81 -19.83 2.39
N ASN A 182 -20.56 -19.81 3.49
CA ASN A 182 -20.42 -20.67 4.68
C ASN A 182 -19.38 -20.33 5.77
N LYS A 183 -18.65 -19.20 5.74
CA LYS A 183 -17.83 -18.77 6.89
C LYS A 183 -18.59 -17.78 7.79
N LYS A 184 -18.57 -18.00 9.10
CA LYS A 184 -19.16 -17.09 10.11
C LYS A 184 -18.24 -15.89 10.31
N ILE A 185 -18.68 -14.71 9.90
CA ILE A 185 -18.01 -13.44 10.17
C ILE A 185 -18.35 -13.05 11.61
N LYS A 186 -17.34 -12.71 12.42
CA LYS A 186 -17.50 -12.28 13.82
C LYS A 186 -16.83 -10.92 14.02
N PRO A 187 -17.48 -9.83 13.57
CA PRO A 187 -17.02 -8.48 13.78
C PRO A 187 -16.67 -8.20 15.23
N VAL A 188 -15.51 -7.59 15.45
CA VAL A 188 -15.15 -6.98 16.75
C VAL A 188 -15.09 -5.48 16.54
N THR A 189 -15.87 -4.74 17.33
CA THR A 189 -15.95 -3.28 17.28
C THR A 189 -15.71 -2.72 18.67
N ALA A 190 -15.17 -1.50 18.76
CA ALA A 190 -14.97 -0.83 20.03
C ALA A 190 -16.31 -0.60 20.75
N ASP A 191 -16.34 -0.91 22.04
CA ASP A 191 -17.46 -0.57 22.90
C ASP A 191 -17.57 0.96 23.06
N LYS A 192 -18.78 1.47 23.30
CA LYS A 192 -19.00 2.91 23.57
C LYS A 192 -18.08 3.48 24.67
N PRO A 193 -17.86 2.80 25.81
CA PRO A 193 -16.94 3.28 26.86
C PRO A 193 -15.46 2.94 26.62
N ALA A 194 -15.05 2.52 25.42
CA ALA A 194 -13.65 2.22 25.13
C ALA A 194 -12.75 3.44 25.41
N LYS A 195 -11.65 3.20 26.13
CA LYS A 195 -10.67 4.22 26.49
C LYS A 195 -9.49 4.17 25.53
N TYR A 196 -9.08 5.33 25.03
CA TYR A 196 -7.94 5.50 24.15
C TYR A 196 -6.83 6.21 24.91
N ILE A 197 -5.57 5.88 24.61
CA ILE A 197 -4.43 6.59 25.23
C ILE A 197 -4.34 8.03 24.72
N GLU A 198 -4.84 8.26 23.52
CA GLU A 198 -4.87 9.54 22.84
C GLU A 198 -5.96 9.55 21.77
N VAL A 199 -6.54 10.72 21.51
CA VAL A 199 -7.48 10.96 20.42
C VAL A 199 -6.95 12.13 19.59
N LEU A 200 -6.67 11.87 18.31
CA LEU A 200 -6.18 12.84 17.35
C LEU A 200 -7.28 13.16 16.35
N GLU A 201 -7.58 14.44 16.16
CA GLU A 201 -8.63 14.91 15.25
C GLU A 201 -8.05 15.71 14.09
N TYR A 202 -8.45 15.38 12.86
CA TYR A 202 -7.99 16.03 11.63
C TYR A 202 -9.17 16.51 10.81
N ASP A 203 -9.24 17.81 10.52
CA ASP A 203 -10.07 18.36 9.45
C ASP A 203 -9.25 18.49 8.16
N ILE A 204 -9.55 17.65 7.17
CA ILE A 204 -8.81 17.62 5.90
C ILE A 204 -9.42 18.53 4.83
N SER A 205 -10.40 19.39 5.17
CA SER A 205 -11.11 20.22 4.18
C SER A 205 -10.22 21.20 3.42
N ARG A 206 -9.04 21.51 3.97
CA ARG A 206 -8.01 22.36 3.34
C ARG A 206 -6.75 21.59 2.96
N LEU A 207 -6.76 20.27 3.10
CA LEU A 207 -5.63 19.42 2.75
C LEU A 207 -5.33 19.56 1.25
N ARG A 208 -4.05 19.58 0.92
CA ARG A 208 -3.54 19.61 -0.46
C ARG A 208 -2.85 18.28 -0.76
N PRO A 209 -2.63 17.92 -2.03
CA PRO A 209 -1.89 16.69 -2.36
C PRO A 209 -0.54 16.67 -1.62
N GLN A 210 -0.16 15.52 -1.07
CA GLN A 210 1.00 15.39 -0.20
C GLN A 210 2.12 14.59 -0.88
N VAL A 211 3.35 14.91 -0.52
CA VAL A 211 4.55 14.18 -0.94
C VAL A 211 5.49 13.99 0.25
N ALA A 212 5.87 12.75 0.55
CA ALA A 212 6.94 12.47 1.50
C ALA A 212 8.29 12.57 0.82
N ARG A 213 9.13 13.49 1.30
CA ARG A 213 10.48 13.73 0.79
C ARG A 213 11.46 12.69 1.34
N PRO A 214 12.56 12.38 0.64
CA PRO A 214 13.61 11.55 1.19
C PRO A 214 14.17 12.13 2.50
N HIS A 215 14.69 11.34 3.42
CA HIS A 215 14.74 9.86 3.43
C HIS A 215 13.83 9.27 4.51
N SER A 216 12.70 9.93 4.81
CA SER A 216 11.75 9.47 5.82
C SER A 216 10.30 9.73 5.41
N VAL A 217 9.40 8.84 5.81
CA VAL A 217 7.98 8.88 5.41
C VAL A 217 7.24 10.03 6.09
N ASP A 218 7.66 10.38 7.32
CA ASP A 218 7.15 11.52 8.09
C ASP A 218 7.68 12.89 7.61
N ASN A 219 8.56 12.91 6.60
CA ASN A 219 8.96 14.14 5.93
C ASN A 219 7.93 14.56 4.84
N ALA A 220 6.65 14.51 5.20
CA ALA A 220 5.52 14.82 4.32
C ALA A 220 5.26 16.32 4.27
N VAL A 221 5.16 16.85 3.05
CA VAL A 221 4.83 18.24 2.78
C VAL A 221 3.77 18.34 1.69
N SER A 222 3.14 19.51 1.58
CA SER A 222 2.26 19.79 0.47
C SER A 222 3.02 19.86 -0.86
N VAL A 223 2.39 19.40 -1.94
CA VAL A 223 3.01 19.35 -3.27
C VAL A 223 3.46 20.74 -3.77
N ASP A 224 2.75 21.81 -3.37
CA ASP A 224 3.07 23.19 -3.73
C ASP A 224 4.25 23.79 -2.96
N GLU A 225 4.70 23.17 -1.88
CA GLU A 225 5.94 23.54 -1.20
C GLU A 225 7.18 23.02 -1.94
N LEU A 226 6.98 22.06 -2.84
CA LEU A 226 8.06 21.51 -3.64
C LEU A 226 8.32 22.42 -4.85
N LYS A 227 9.60 22.70 -5.07
CA LYS A 227 10.06 23.25 -6.36
C LYS A 227 9.84 22.20 -7.46
N LYS A 228 10.08 22.57 -8.72
CA LYS A 228 10.09 21.64 -9.87
C LYS A 228 11.26 20.64 -9.79
N ILE A 229 11.23 19.76 -8.80
CA ILE A 229 12.21 18.70 -8.58
C ILE A 229 12.06 17.73 -9.74
N LYS A 230 13.06 17.71 -10.63
CA LYS A 230 13.11 16.77 -11.76
C LYS A 230 13.06 15.34 -11.24
N ILE A 231 12.34 14.49 -11.96
CA ILE A 231 12.29 13.06 -11.70
C ILE A 231 12.88 12.31 -12.90
N ASN A 232 13.45 11.15 -12.63
CA ASN A 232 13.98 10.23 -13.64
C ASN A 232 13.09 8.99 -13.76
N GLU A 233 12.41 8.64 -12.68
CA GLU A 233 11.55 7.48 -12.61
C GLU A 233 10.25 7.81 -11.86
N ALA A 234 9.16 7.26 -12.36
CA ALA A 234 7.87 7.22 -11.70
C ALA A 234 7.49 5.75 -11.49
N PHE A 235 6.92 5.43 -10.33
CA PHE A 235 6.49 4.07 -10.02
C PHE A 235 5.07 4.06 -9.42
N LEU A 236 4.14 3.41 -10.13
CA LEU A 236 2.77 3.20 -9.71
C LEU A 236 2.51 1.71 -9.52
N GLY A 237 2.29 1.28 -8.28
CA GLY A 237 1.88 -0.10 -8.01
C GLY A 237 2.62 -0.77 -6.86
N THR A 238 1.96 -1.02 -5.74
CA THR A 238 2.48 -1.80 -4.60
C THR A 238 1.30 -2.37 -3.79
N CYS A 239 1.56 -2.90 -2.59
CA CYS A 239 0.51 -3.14 -1.59
C CYS A 239 -0.20 -1.85 -1.13
N THR A 240 0.47 -0.69 -1.20
CA THR A 240 -0.08 0.59 -0.77
C THR A 240 -1.04 1.16 -1.80
N ASN A 241 -0.62 1.24 -3.07
CA ASN A 241 -1.48 1.71 -4.16
C ASN A 241 -1.09 1.02 -5.47
N GLY A 242 -1.97 0.14 -5.93
CA GLY A 242 -1.86 -0.66 -7.15
C GLY A 242 -3.16 -1.40 -7.47
N ARG A 243 -4.24 -1.08 -6.75
CA ARG A 243 -5.58 -1.63 -6.92
C ARG A 243 -6.30 -0.94 -8.06
N LEU A 244 -7.48 -1.44 -8.42
CA LEU A 244 -8.19 -0.97 -9.60
C LEU A 244 -8.48 0.54 -9.55
N GLN A 245 -8.83 1.10 -8.38
CA GLN A 245 -9.09 2.53 -8.27
C GLN A 245 -7.82 3.37 -8.45
N ASP A 246 -6.68 2.92 -7.91
CA ASP A 246 -5.38 3.57 -8.11
C ASP A 246 -5.03 3.64 -9.60
N LEU A 247 -5.23 2.54 -10.33
CA LEU A 247 -4.98 2.46 -11.76
C LEU A 247 -5.96 3.35 -12.57
N LYS A 248 -7.24 3.41 -12.18
CA LYS A 248 -8.24 4.28 -12.80
C LYS A 248 -7.88 5.76 -12.66
N ILE A 249 -7.45 6.17 -11.47
CA ILE A 249 -7.02 7.55 -11.19
C ILE A 249 -5.83 7.93 -12.06
N ALA A 250 -4.81 7.07 -12.14
CA ALA A 250 -3.65 7.34 -12.99
C ALA A 250 -4.04 7.36 -14.47
N ALA A 251 -4.89 6.44 -14.93
CA ALA A 251 -5.29 6.37 -16.32
C ALA A 251 -6.15 7.57 -16.78
N SER A 252 -7.00 8.13 -15.91
CA SER A 252 -7.76 9.34 -16.26
C SER A 252 -6.82 10.54 -16.50
N ILE A 253 -5.76 10.64 -15.72
CA ILE A 253 -4.70 11.65 -15.87
C ILE A 253 -3.84 11.38 -17.11
N LEU A 254 -3.54 10.12 -17.43
CA LEU A 254 -2.68 9.77 -18.57
C LEU A 254 -3.40 9.74 -19.92
N LYS A 255 -4.73 9.67 -19.94
CA LYS A 255 -5.52 9.55 -21.17
C LYS A 255 -5.17 10.67 -22.16
N SER A 256 -4.77 10.28 -23.36
CA SER A 256 -4.34 11.18 -24.46
C SER A 256 -3.11 12.04 -24.14
N ARG A 257 -2.28 11.65 -23.17
CA ARG A 257 -1.03 12.31 -22.81
C ARG A 257 0.15 11.36 -22.96
N LYS A 258 1.37 11.91 -22.92
CA LYS A 258 2.64 11.15 -23.04
C LYS A 258 3.50 11.39 -21.81
N ILE A 259 4.28 10.39 -21.44
CA ILE A 259 5.30 10.51 -20.39
C ILE A 259 6.39 11.47 -20.86
N ALA A 260 6.91 12.28 -19.95
CA ALA A 260 7.96 13.24 -20.26
C ALA A 260 9.23 12.54 -20.79
N PRO A 261 9.94 13.13 -21.77
CA PRO A 261 11.23 12.61 -22.21
C PRO A 261 12.21 12.45 -21.05
N GLY A 262 12.88 11.29 -20.98
CA GLY A 262 13.84 10.97 -19.92
C GLY A 262 13.22 10.42 -18.63
N VAL A 263 11.89 10.33 -18.52
CA VAL A 263 11.22 9.67 -17.38
C VAL A 263 10.84 8.25 -17.73
N ARG A 264 11.24 7.30 -16.88
CA ARG A 264 10.75 5.92 -16.92
C ARG A 264 9.52 5.81 -16.03
N PHE A 265 8.36 5.50 -16.59
CA PHE A 265 7.18 5.24 -15.75
C PHE A 265 6.87 3.75 -15.70
N ILE A 266 7.08 3.15 -14.53
CA ILE A 266 6.87 1.72 -14.27
C ILE A 266 5.53 1.52 -13.57
N ILE A 267 4.73 0.59 -14.08
CA ILE A 267 3.41 0.28 -13.54
C ILE A 267 3.32 -1.19 -13.16
N CYS A 268 2.92 -1.46 -11.92
CA CYS A 268 2.76 -2.80 -11.37
C CYS A 268 1.36 -2.99 -10.77
N PRO A 269 0.42 -3.67 -11.46
CA PRO A 269 -0.87 -4.00 -10.87
C PRO A 269 -0.69 -4.84 -9.60
N ALA A 270 -1.48 -4.57 -8.55
CA ALA A 270 -1.30 -5.22 -7.25
C ALA A 270 -1.60 -6.73 -7.27
N SER A 271 -2.43 -7.20 -8.21
CA SER A 271 -2.68 -8.63 -8.42
C SER A 271 -3.05 -8.95 -9.87
N ARG A 272 -3.04 -10.24 -10.20
CA ARG A 272 -3.52 -10.78 -11.49
C ARG A 272 -4.99 -10.41 -11.72
N THR A 273 -5.81 -10.47 -10.68
CA THR A 273 -7.23 -10.09 -10.75
C THR A 273 -7.36 -8.64 -11.16
N ILE A 274 -6.65 -7.74 -10.47
CA ILE A 274 -6.64 -6.30 -10.80
C ILE A 274 -6.09 -6.06 -12.20
N PHE A 275 -5.02 -6.78 -12.60
CA PHE A 275 -4.46 -6.66 -13.94
C PHE A 275 -5.48 -7.02 -15.02
N LEU A 276 -6.18 -8.14 -14.88
CA LEU A 276 -7.20 -8.59 -15.84
C LEU A 276 -8.40 -7.63 -15.90
N GLU A 277 -8.84 -7.12 -14.75
CA GLU A 277 -9.90 -6.10 -14.68
C GLU A 277 -9.49 -4.81 -15.38
N ALA A 278 -8.27 -4.31 -15.12
CA ALA A 278 -7.73 -3.12 -15.76
C ALA A 278 -7.55 -3.33 -17.28
N LEU A 279 -7.12 -4.52 -17.70
CA LEU A 279 -7.00 -4.88 -19.11
C LEU A 279 -8.37 -4.83 -19.80
N LYS A 280 -9.39 -5.44 -19.20
CA LYS A 280 -10.77 -5.44 -19.73
C LYS A 280 -11.35 -4.03 -19.87
N LEU A 281 -10.98 -3.12 -18.98
CA LEU A 281 -11.42 -1.72 -18.99
C LEU A 281 -10.58 -0.82 -19.93
N GLY A 282 -9.59 -1.36 -20.66
CA GLY A 282 -8.71 -0.57 -21.54
C GLY A 282 -7.72 0.33 -20.80
N ILE A 283 -7.59 0.18 -19.47
CA ILE A 283 -6.69 1.00 -18.63
C ILE A 283 -5.24 0.70 -18.99
N ILE A 284 -4.91 -0.58 -19.20
CA ILE A 284 -3.55 -0.99 -19.58
C ILE A 284 -3.16 -0.38 -20.93
N GLU A 285 -4.08 -0.33 -21.90
CA GLU A 285 -3.83 0.29 -23.20
C GLU A 285 -3.50 1.79 -23.07
N ILE A 286 -4.18 2.51 -22.17
CA ILE A 286 -3.87 3.93 -21.88
C ILE A 286 -2.43 4.07 -21.39
N PHE A 287 -2.00 3.22 -20.47
CA PHE A 287 -0.64 3.25 -19.93
C PHE A 287 0.43 3.00 -20.99
N ILE A 288 0.24 1.98 -21.82
CA ILE A 288 1.18 1.65 -22.91
C ILE A 288 1.20 2.77 -23.96
N LYS A 289 0.03 3.28 -24.36
CA LYS A 289 -0.04 4.42 -25.29
C LYS A 289 0.60 5.68 -24.73
N ALA A 290 0.57 5.91 -23.42
CA ALA A 290 1.25 7.04 -22.80
C ALA A 290 2.79 6.88 -22.82
N GLY A 291 3.32 5.67 -22.96
CA GLY A 291 4.75 5.36 -22.92
C GLY A 291 5.22 4.77 -21.59
N SER A 292 4.32 4.22 -20.78
CA SER A 292 4.67 3.54 -19.53
C SER A 292 5.10 2.09 -19.79
N VAL A 293 5.89 1.53 -18.87
CA VAL A 293 6.31 0.13 -18.87
C VAL A 293 5.50 -0.64 -17.85
N LEU A 294 4.88 -1.74 -18.26
CA LEU A 294 4.16 -2.63 -17.38
C LEU A 294 5.09 -3.75 -16.89
N VAL A 295 5.09 -4.01 -15.58
CA VAL A 295 5.75 -5.18 -14.98
C VAL A 295 4.72 -6.16 -14.44
N SER A 296 5.12 -7.42 -14.25
CA SER A 296 4.21 -8.46 -13.73
C SER A 296 3.67 -8.08 -12.34
N PRO A 297 2.44 -8.49 -12.00
CA PRO A 297 1.88 -8.26 -10.67
C PRO A 297 2.80 -8.77 -9.55
N GLY A 298 3.17 -7.88 -8.64
CA GLY A 298 4.18 -8.11 -7.60
C GLY A 298 4.61 -6.81 -6.93
N CYS A 299 5.77 -6.78 -6.26
CA CYS A 299 6.24 -5.58 -5.57
C CYS A 299 7.00 -4.58 -6.46
N GLY A 300 7.31 -4.93 -7.72
CA GLY A 300 8.10 -4.09 -8.62
C GLY A 300 9.46 -3.68 -7.99
N PRO A 301 9.94 -2.45 -8.23
CA PRO A 301 11.19 -1.95 -7.64
C PRO A 301 11.10 -1.57 -6.15
N CYS A 302 9.95 -1.72 -5.48
CA CYS A 302 9.75 -1.31 -4.08
C CYS A 302 10.78 -1.88 -3.08
N VAL A 303 11.29 -3.08 -3.35
CA VAL A 303 12.26 -3.80 -2.52
C VAL A 303 13.70 -3.58 -3.00
N GLY A 304 13.88 -2.98 -4.18
CA GLY A 304 15.20 -2.65 -4.71
C GLY A 304 15.99 -3.80 -5.31
N THR A 305 15.32 -4.87 -5.72
CA THR A 305 16.00 -6.08 -6.21
C THR A 305 15.91 -6.27 -7.72
N HIS A 306 14.87 -5.73 -8.38
CA HIS A 306 14.67 -5.80 -9.83
C HIS A 306 13.53 -4.86 -10.29
N ASN A 307 13.18 -4.89 -11.58
CA ASN A 307 12.04 -4.17 -12.16
C ASN A 307 12.14 -2.63 -12.12
N GLY A 308 13.34 -2.06 -12.04
CA GLY A 308 13.56 -0.59 -12.06
C GLY A 308 14.40 -0.10 -10.89
N VAL A 309 15.59 -0.65 -10.69
CA VAL A 309 16.51 -0.11 -9.67
C VAL A 309 17.08 1.21 -10.19
N PRO A 310 16.92 2.35 -9.47
CA PRO A 310 17.40 3.65 -9.92
C PRO A 310 18.92 3.77 -9.87
N ALA A 311 19.48 4.58 -10.75
CA ALA A 311 20.90 4.91 -10.80
C ALA A 311 21.28 6.03 -9.80
N ASP A 312 22.57 6.31 -9.69
CA ASP A 312 23.10 7.34 -8.80
C ASP A 312 22.54 8.73 -9.15
N GLY A 313 22.09 9.46 -8.13
CA GLY A 313 21.54 10.81 -8.28
C GLY A 313 20.13 10.86 -8.87
N GLU A 314 19.52 9.73 -9.24
CA GLU A 314 18.17 9.72 -9.78
C GLU A 314 17.11 9.96 -8.71
N ALA A 315 16.09 10.74 -9.09
CA ALA A 315 14.91 10.96 -8.28
C ALA A 315 13.74 10.09 -8.78
N VAL A 316 13.17 9.32 -7.87
CA VAL A 316 12.00 8.45 -8.08
C VAL A 316 10.79 9.04 -7.36
N ILE A 317 9.66 9.19 -8.05
CA ILE A 317 8.37 9.43 -7.40
C ILE A 317 7.53 8.15 -7.41
N SER A 318 7.06 7.70 -6.25
CA SER A 318 6.50 6.36 -6.08
C SER A 318 5.23 6.35 -5.26
N THR A 319 4.33 5.42 -5.59
CA THR A 319 3.17 5.09 -4.75
C THR A 319 3.47 4.06 -3.66
N ALA A 320 4.74 3.71 -3.44
CA ALA A 320 5.18 2.83 -2.35
C ALA A 320 4.98 3.47 -0.96
N ASN A 321 5.29 2.72 0.08
CA ASN A 321 5.16 3.12 1.49
C ASN A 321 6.46 3.58 2.14
N ARG A 322 7.63 3.28 1.57
CA ARG A 322 8.95 3.56 2.18
C ARG A 322 9.90 4.30 1.24
N ASN A 323 10.67 5.22 1.80
CA ASN A 323 11.64 6.05 1.07
C ASN A 323 13.01 6.22 1.77
N PHE A 324 13.34 5.35 2.73
CA PHE A 324 14.64 5.38 3.37
C PHE A 324 15.78 5.13 2.38
N LYS A 325 17.00 5.57 2.73
CA LYS A 325 18.17 5.46 1.87
C LYS A 325 18.44 4.00 1.47
N GLY A 326 18.50 3.73 0.16
CA GLY A 326 18.72 2.37 -0.37
C GLY A 326 17.46 1.51 -0.47
N ARG A 327 16.28 2.05 -0.18
CA ARG A 327 15.03 1.27 -0.21
C ARG A 327 14.74 0.62 -1.56
N MET A 328 15.03 1.32 -2.65
CA MET A 328 14.90 0.81 -4.02
C MET A 328 16.23 0.27 -4.56
N GLY A 329 17.13 -0.18 -3.69
CA GLY A 329 18.34 -0.92 -4.06
C GLY A 329 19.59 -0.05 -4.14
N ASN A 330 19.45 1.19 -4.61
CA ASN A 330 20.55 2.14 -4.67
C ASN A 330 20.50 3.19 -3.54
N PRO A 331 21.50 3.26 -2.63
CA PRO A 331 21.56 4.26 -1.58
C PRO A 331 21.83 5.69 -2.08
N ASN A 332 22.26 5.88 -3.32
CA ASN A 332 22.51 7.19 -3.93
C ASN A 332 21.30 7.74 -4.70
N ALA A 333 20.16 7.05 -4.67
CA ALA A 333 18.91 7.52 -5.26
C ALA A 333 18.00 8.22 -4.23
N PHE A 334 17.10 9.07 -4.73
CA PHE A 334 16.16 9.85 -3.92
C PHE A 334 14.72 9.39 -4.19
N ILE A 335 14.02 8.96 -3.15
CA ILE A 335 12.66 8.41 -3.29
C ILE A 335 11.64 9.36 -2.66
N TYR A 336 10.65 9.76 -3.43
CA TYR A 336 9.52 10.58 -3.01
C TYR A 336 8.26 9.72 -3.01
N LEU A 337 7.45 9.79 -1.96
CA LEU A 337 6.20 9.02 -1.89
C LEU A 337 5.00 9.94 -2.12
N ALA A 338 4.08 9.52 -3.00
CA ALA A 338 2.91 10.32 -3.32
C ALA A 338 1.72 9.43 -3.73
N SER A 339 0.54 10.03 -3.89
CA SER A 339 -0.66 9.35 -4.39
C SER A 339 -0.53 8.96 -5.87
N PRO A 340 -1.35 8.01 -6.35
CA PRO A 340 -1.40 7.65 -7.77
C PRO A 340 -1.58 8.84 -8.70
N ALA A 341 -2.39 9.82 -8.27
CA ALA A 341 -2.63 11.03 -9.04
C ALA A 341 -1.37 11.88 -9.18
N THR A 342 -0.70 12.16 -8.06
CA THR A 342 0.54 12.96 -8.03
C THR A 342 1.66 12.26 -8.81
N VAL A 343 1.80 10.94 -8.71
CA VAL A 343 2.77 10.16 -9.51
C VAL A 343 2.49 10.28 -11.00
N ALA A 344 1.24 10.09 -11.43
CA ALA A 344 0.86 10.18 -12.85
C ALA A 344 1.07 11.59 -13.42
N ALA A 345 0.68 12.63 -12.67
CA ALA A 345 0.90 14.02 -13.04
C ALA A 345 2.40 14.35 -13.19
N SER A 346 3.20 13.86 -12.24
CA SER A 346 4.65 14.07 -12.24
C SER A 346 5.32 13.36 -13.41
N ALA A 347 4.87 12.14 -13.76
CA ALA A 347 5.38 11.39 -14.90
C ALA A 347 5.14 12.12 -16.25
N ILE A 348 4.01 12.82 -16.39
CA ILE A 348 3.71 13.65 -17.57
C ILE A 348 4.60 14.90 -17.62
N LYS A 349 4.88 15.53 -16.46
CA LYS A 349 5.61 16.80 -16.39
C LYS A 349 7.13 16.66 -16.37
N GLY A 350 7.66 15.52 -15.95
CA GLY A 350 9.11 15.32 -15.77
C GLY A 350 9.67 15.87 -14.46
N TYR A 351 8.80 16.35 -13.57
CA TYR A 351 9.12 16.83 -12.24
C TYR A 351 7.93 16.61 -11.31
N ILE A 352 8.14 16.68 -9.99
CA ILE A 352 7.06 16.51 -9.01
C ILE A 352 6.00 17.59 -9.22
N ALA A 353 4.78 17.18 -9.57
CA ALA A 353 3.73 18.08 -10.04
C ALA A 353 2.41 17.88 -9.30
N ASP A 354 1.62 18.95 -9.25
CA ASP A 354 0.30 18.95 -8.63
C ASP A 354 -0.72 18.23 -9.54
N PRO A 355 -1.40 17.17 -9.07
CA PRO A 355 -2.38 16.47 -9.87
C PRO A 355 -3.63 17.29 -10.21
N ARG A 356 -3.91 18.38 -9.48
CA ARG A 356 -5.09 19.23 -9.70
C ARG A 356 -5.06 19.91 -11.07
N GLU A 357 -3.89 20.06 -11.69
CA GLU A 357 -3.73 20.54 -13.07
C GLU A 357 -4.35 19.60 -14.13
N PHE A 358 -4.64 18.34 -13.76
CA PHE A 358 -5.06 17.28 -14.69
C PHE A 358 -6.45 16.68 -14.40
N LEU A 359 -7.06 17.06 -13.27
CA LEU A 359 -8.32 16.49 -12.75
C LEU A 359 -9.53 17.35 -13.03
#